data_AF-A0A2V6W849-F1
#
_entry.id   AF-A0A2V6W849-F1
#
_cell.length_a   1.000
_cell.length_b   1.000
_cell.length_c   1.000
_cell.angle_alpha   90.00
_cell.angle_beta   90.00
_cell.angle_gamma   90.00
#
_symmetry.space_group_name_H-M   'P 1'
#
loop_
_entity.id
_entity.type
_entity.pdbx_description
1 polymer ?
#
loop_
_entity_poly.entity_id
_entity_poly.type
_entity_poly.pdbx_seq_one_letter_code
_entity_poly.pdbx_strand_id
1 'polypeptide(L)'
;MPVGLLALAGAFAQAAEIYAPQTLDHYFRLEWSKDGRSVNGYVYSSANRHAAHMQLVVEGLDGSGKVVTKTLTWIRDVPPNNRAFFETAVPTAASYRVRILSFDWVEDRLDRRKAW
;
A
#
# COMPACT_ATOMS: atom_id res chain seq x y z
N MET A 1 -35.21 11.06 38.89
CA MET A 1 -35.74 10.71 37.56
C MET A 1 -36.35 11.98 36.98
N PRO A 2 -35.95 12.44 35.78
CA PRO A 2 -36.16 11.67 34.56
C PRO A 2 -34.88 11.27 33.81
N VAL A 3 -35.07 10.27 32.97
CA VAL A 3 -34.16 9.67 31.99
C VAL A 3 -34.15 10.54 30.72
N GLY A 4 -32.98 10.70 30.09
CA GLY A 4 -32.84 11.28 28.76
C GLY A 4 -31.76 10.51 27.98
N LEU A 5 -32.18 9.94 26.84
CA LEU A 5 -31.57 8.88 26.06
C LEU A 5 -30.25 9.27 25.35
N LEU A 6 -29.37 8.27 25.16
CA LEU A 6 -28.20 8.29 24.27
C LEU A 6 -28.54 8.67 22.82
N ALA A 7 -27.57 9.30 22.15
CA ALA A 7 -27.28 8.99 20.74
C ALA A 7 -25.76 9.06 20.50
N LEU A 8 -25.13 7.88 20.50
CA LEU A 8 -23.81 7.65 19.92
C LEU A 8 -23.93 7.75 18.39
N ALA A 9 -23.23 8.68 17.78
CA ALA A 9 -23.00 8.68 16.33
C ALA A 9 -21.49 8.61 16.07
N GLY A 10 -20.92 7.43 16.26
CA GLY A 10 -19.60 7.08 15.73
C GLY A 10 -19.76 6.68 14.26
N ALA A 11 -19.49 7.60 13.34
CA ALA A 11 -19.27 7.25 11.94
C ALA A 11 -17.78 6.90 11.80
N PHE A 12 -17.51 5.60 11.65
CA PHE A 12 -16.21 5.03 11.38
C PHE A 12 -15.61 5.68 10.14
N ALA A 13 -14.59 6.53 10.33
CA ALA A 13 -13.54 6.62 9.33
C ALA A 13 -12.82 5.27 9.35
N GLN A 14 -13.32 4.28 8.60
CA GLN A 14 -12.58 3.04 8.40
C GLN A 14 -11.35 3.42 7.61
N ALA A 15 -10.26 3.64 8.35
CA ALA A 15 -8.95 3.92 7.81
C ALA A 15 -8.70 2.93 6.68
N ALA A 16 -8.37 3.44 5.49
CA ALA A 16 -7.35 2.76 4.72
C ALA A 16 -6.19 2.63 5.70
N GLU A 17 -6.00 1.45 6.27
CA GLU A 17 -5.04 1.22 7.33
C GLU A 17 -3.69 1.59 6.73
N ILE A 18 -3.21 2.80 7.03
CA ILE A 18 -1.89 3.25 6.59
C ILE A 18 -0.94 2.43 7.45
N TYR A 19 -0.64 1.23 6.99
CA TYR A 19 0.19 0.30 7.73
C TYR A 19 1.54 0.97 8.01
N ALA A 20 1.93 0.97 9.29
CA ALA A 20 3.24 1.46 9.68
C ALA A 20 4.32 0.58 9.01
N PRO A 21 5.42 1.15 8.49
CA PRO A 21 6.44 0.41 7.73
C PRO A 21 6.87 -0.88 8.43
N GLN A 22 7.11 -0.83 9.75
CA GLN A 22 7.58 -1.97 10.53
C GLN A 22 6.61 -3.16 10.57
N THR A 23 5.30 -2.94 10.46
CA THR A 23 4.30 -4.03 10.43
C THR A 23 4.20 -4.63 9.03
N LEU A 24 4.46 -3.84 7.98
CA LEU A 24 4.48 -4.32 6.59
C LEU A 24 5.72 -5.15 6.28
N ASP A 25 6.88 -4.75 6.80
CA ASP A 25 8.17 -5.40 6.52
C ASP A 25 8.19 -6.89 6.90
N HIS A 26 7.28 -7.32 7.79
CA HIS A 26 7.08 -8.73 8.13
C HIS A 26 6.43 -9.54 6.99
N TYR A 27 5.51 -8.93 6.24
CA TYR A 27 4.73 -9.59 5.18
C TYR A 27 5.26 -9.31 3.78
N PHE A 28 5.80 -8.13 3.56
CA PHE A 28 6.21 -7.69 2.24
C PHE A 28 7.66 -7.24 2.22
N ARG A 29 8.37 -7.67 1.18
CA ARG A 29 9.68 -7.14 0.82
C ARG A 29 9.59 -6.49 -0.55
N LEU A 30 10.13 -5.28 -0.64
CA LEU A 30 10.14 -4.50 -1.87
C LEU A 30 11.55 -4.46 -2.45
N GLU A 31 11.70 -4.95 -3.66
CA GLU A 31 12.94 -4.83 -4.44
C GLU A 31 12.64 -4.02 -5.70
N TRP A 32 13.49 -3.04 -6.01
CA TRP A 32 13.27 -2.18 -7.15
C TRP A 32 14.57 -1.57 -7.65
N SER A 33 14.56 -1.16 -8.91
CA SER A 33 15.66 -0.42 -9.54
C SER A 33 15.11 0.65 -10.48
N LYS A 34 15.99 1.59 -10.84
CA LYS A 34 15.69 2.62 -11.84
C LYS A 34 16.16 2.12 -13.21
N ASP A 35 15.24 2.09 -14.17
CA ASP A 35 15.53 1.70 -15.55
C ASP A 35 15.03 2.77 -16.52
N GLY A 36 15.93 3.42 -17.26
CA GLY A 36 15.59 4.45 -18.25
C GLY A 36 14.73 5.59 -17.70
N ARG A 37 13.43 5.62 -18.05
CA ARG A 37 12.42 6.59 -17.54
C ARG A 37 11.42 5.97 -16.54
N SER A 38 11.60 4.70 -16.19
CA SER A 38 10.75 3.95 -15.27
C SER A 38 11.48 3.54 -13.99
N VAL A 39 10.73 3.31 -12.92
CA VAL A 39 11.15 2.48 -11.79
C VAL A 39 10.38 1.17 -11.91
N ASN A 40 11.09 0.06 -11.85
CA ASN A 40 10.49 -1.28 -11.91
C ASN A 40 11.03 -2.18 -10.80
N GLY A 41 10.31 -3.24 -10.50
CA GLY A 41 10.68 -4.13 -9.41
C GLY A 41 9.61 -5.15 -9.06
N TYR A 42 9.79 -5.73 -7.88
CA TYR A 42 8.92 -6.76 -7.34
C TYR A 42 8.51 -6.44 -5.91
N VAL A 43 7.24 -6.72 -5.61
CA VAL A 43 6.77 -6.90 -4.24
C VAL A 43 6.73 -8.40 -3.97
N TYR A 44 7.53 -8.86 -3.01
CA TYR A 44 7.47 -10.23 -2.51
C TYR A 44 6.55 -10.28 -1.30
N SER A 45 5.70 -11.30 -1.23
CA SER A 45 4.86 -11.63 -0.08
C SER A 45 5.42 -12.87 0.60
N SER A 46 5.69 -12.78 1.90
CA SER A 46 5.92 -13.92 2.81
C SER A 46 4.64 -14.35 3.52
N ALA A 47 3.51 -13.66 3.26
CA ALA A 47 2.24 -14.00 3.86
C ALA A 47 1.64 -15.25 3.19
N ASN A 48 1.03 -16.11 3.99
CA ASN A 48 0.22 -17.22 3.51
C ASN A 48 -1.21 -16.80 3.13
N ARG A 49 -1.39 -15.53 2.75
CA ARG A 49 -2.67 -14.89 2.38
C ARG A 49 -2.50 -14.13 1.07
N HIS A 50 -3.61 -13.96 0.35
CA HIS A 50 -3.60 -13.27 -0.93
C HIS A 50 -3.84 -11.77 -0.73
N ALA A 51 -2.86 -10.94 -1.10
CA ALA A 51 -3.02 -9.49 -1.08
C ALA A 51 -3.50 -8.97 -2.43
N ALA A 52 -4.38 -7.96 -2.43
CA ALA A 52 -4.92 -7.36 -3.65
C ALA A 52 -5.11 -5.85 -3.49
N HIS A 53 -5.34 -5.17 -4.62
CA HIS A 53 -5.48 -3.71 -4.69
C HIS A 53 -4.33 -2.97 -3.99
N MET A 54 -3.12 -3.47 -4.15
CA MET A 54 -1.96 -2.87 -3.52
C MET A 54 -1.59 -1.58 -4.24
N GLN A 55 -1.50 -0.49 -3.50
CA GLN A 55 -1.09 0.81 -3.99
C GLN A 55 0.35 1.08 -3.55
N LEU A 56 1.21 1.38 -4.52
CA LEU A 56 2.57 1.83 -4.28
C LEU A 56 2.68 3.33 -4.59
N VAL A 57 3.61 4.00 -3.92
CA VAL A 57 4.10 5.32 -4.31
C VAL A 57 5.57 5.25 -4.63
N VAL A 58 5.94 5.82 -5.78
CA VAL A 58 7.32 6.11 -6.15
C VAL A 58 7.55 7.60 -5.93
N GLU A 59 8.40 7.92 -4.96
CA GLU A 59 8.78 9.29 -4.62
C GLU A 59 10.11 9.63 -5.25
N GLY A 60 10.15 10.68 -6.05
CA GLY A 60 11.41 11.29 -6.50
C GLY A 60 11.92 12.24 -5.43
N LEU A 61 13.20 12.12 -5.10
CA LEU A 61 13.88 12.93 -4.09
C LEU A 61 14.91 13.86 -4.75
N ASP A 62 15.09 15.05 -4.18
CA ASP A 62 16.21 15.93 -4.53
C ASP A 62 17.53 15.51 -3.84
N GLY A 63 18.60 16.26 -4.08
CA GLY A 63 19.93 15.99 -3.50
C GLY A 63 19.99 16.11 -1.97
N SER A 64 18.98 16.68 -1.33
CA SER A 64 18.85 16.76 0.13
C SER A 64 17.98 15.63 0.72
N GLY A 65 17.41 14.77 -0.13
CA GLY A 65 16.49 13.71 0.27
C GLY A 65 15.03 14.17 0.42
N LYS A 66 14.69 15.41 0.03
CA LYS A 66 13.32 15.91 0.09
C LYS A 66 12.52 15.37 -1.09
N VAL A 67 11.28 14.93 -0.83
CA VAL A 67 10.35 14.50 -1.87
C VAL A 67 9.94 15.68 -2.76
N VAL A 68 10.25 15.59 -4.04
CA VAL A 68 9.91 16.60 -5.07
C VAL A 68 8.86 16.10 -6.06
N THR A 69 8.69 14.78 -6.21
CA THR A 69 7.64 14.18 -7.04
C THR A 69 7.05 12.93 -6.38
N LYS A 70 5.79 12.61 -6.71
CA LYS A 70 5.11 11.38 -6.29
C LYS A 70 4.36 10.80 -7.47
N THR A 71 4.58 9.51 -7.73
CA THR A 71 3.86 8.76 -8.77
C THR A 71 3.21 7.55 -8.13
N LEU A 72 1.91 7.36 -8.35
CA LEU A 72 1.16 6.23 -7.82
C LEU A 72 1.11 5.09 -8.84
N THR A 73 1.20 3.86 -8.36
CA THR A 73 0.99 2.67 -9.17
C THR A 73 0.24 1.60 -8.42
N TRP A 74 -0.39 0.71 -9.17
CA TRP A 74 -1.32 -0.29 -8.65
C TRP A 74 -0.85 -1.68 -9.05
N ILE A 75 -0.78 -2.55 -8.06
CA ILE A 75 -0.61 -3.98 -8.24
C ILE A 75 -1.97 -4.63 -7.94
N ARG A 76 -2.53 -5.29 -8.96
CA ARG A 76 -3.84 -5.93 -8.84
C ARG A 76 -3.82 -7.01 -7.75
N ASP A 77 -2.84 -7.89 -7.82
CA ASP A 77 -2.74 -9.09 -6.99
C ASP A 77 -1.28 -9.38 -6.62
N VAL A 78 -1.04 -9.76 -5.37
CA VAL A 78 0.23 -10.31 -4.88
C VAL A 78 -0.06 -11.69 -4.28
N PRO A 79 0.31 -12.79 -4.97
CA PRO A 79 -0.03 -14.12 -4.50
C PRO A 79 0.69 -14.49 -3.18
N PRO A 80 0.11 -15.41 -2.37
CA PRO A 80 0.75 -15.90 -1.16
C PRO A 80 2.14 -16.50 -1.45
N ASN A 81 3.12 -16.22 -0.58
CA ASN A 81 4.49 -16.75 -0.68
C ASN A 81 5.15 -16.55 -2.06
N ASN A 82 4.76 -15.51 -2.79
CA ASN A 82 5.23 -15.25 -4.16
C ASN A 82 5.44 -13.74 -4.38
N ARG A 83 5.70 -13.33 -5.62
CA ARG A 83 5.96 -11.94 -5.99
C ARG A 83 5.06 -11.42 -7.09
N ALA A 84 4.86 -10.10 -7.08
CA ALA A 84 4.21 -9.37 -8.16
C ALA A 84 5.15 -8.32 -8.75
N PHE A 85 5.20 -8.24 -10.07
CA PHE A 85 5.97 -7.23 -10.79
C PHE A 85 5.23 -5.89 -10.83
N PHE A 86 5.98 -4.80 -10.78
CA PHE A 86 5.48 -3.47 -11.12
C PHE A 86 6.49 -2.71 -11.97
N GLU A 87 5.97 -1.82 -12.81
CA GLU A 87 6.74 -0.81 -13.53
C GLU A 87 5.96 0.50 -13.51
N THR A 88 6.67 1.61 -13.40
CA THR A 88 6.06 2.94 -13.39
C THR A 88 7.00 3.97 -13.99
N ALA A 89 6.52 4.66 -15.02
CA ALA A 89 7.19 5.84 -15.55
C ALA A 89 7.24 6.93 -14.46
N VAL A 90 8.40 7.56 -14.27
CA VAL A 90 8.61 8.57 -13.24
C VAL A 90 9.22 9.83 -13.83
N PRO A 91 8.87 11.03 -13.31
CA PRO A 91 9.63 12.23 -13.60
C PRO A 91 11.07 12.10 -13.10
N THR A 92 12.00 12.78 -13.78
CA THR A 92 13.41 12.82 -13.37
C THR A 92 13.55 13.43 -11.96
N ALA A 93 14.27 12.73 -11.10
CA ALA A 93 14.69 13.16 -9.76
C ALA A 93 16.12 12.69 -9.48
N ALA A 94 16.76 13.23 -8.43
CA ALA A 94 18.13 12.87 -8.06
C ALA A 94 18.24 11.45 -7.49
N SER A 95 17.22 11.02 -6.74
CA SER A 95 17.07 9.63 -6.28
C SER A 95 15.59 9.27 -6.13
N TYR A 96 15.30 8.00 -5.84
CA TYR A 96 13.92 7.52 -5.72
C TYR A 96 13.73 6.70 -4.44
N ARG A 97 12.49 6.65 -3.97
CA ARG A 97 12.05 5.77 -2.88
C ARG A 97 10.71 5.17 -3.26
N VAL A 98 10.55 3.86 -3.10
CA VAL A 98 9.27 3.17 -3.32
C VAL A 98 8.72 2.72 -1.97
N ARG A 99 7.41 2.92 -1.77
CA ARG A 99 6.70 2.52 -0.54
C ARG A 99 5.35 1.91 -0.87
N ILE A 100 4.95 0.90 -0.09
CA ILE A 100 3.57 0.41 -0.07
C ILE A 100 2.73 1.41 0.73
N LEU A 101 1.62 1.88 0.16
CA LEU A 101 0.70 2.80 0.83
C LEU A 101 -0.47 2.06 1.48
N SER A 102 -1.04 1.11 0.74
CA SER A 102 -2.22 0.35 1.16
C SER A 102 -2.33 -0.93 0.36
N PHE A 103 -3.06 -1.89 0.89
CA PHE A 103 -3.49 -3.12 0.22
C PHE A 103 -4.68 -3.70 1.00
N ASP A 104 -5.36 -4.68 0.43
CA ASP A 104 -6.33 -5.50 1.13
C ASP A 104 -5.84 -6.95 1.19
N TRP A 105 -6.16 -7.67 2.27
CA TRP A 105 -6.27 -9.13 2.20
C TRP A 105 -7.57 -9.50 1.52
N VAL A 106 -7.53 -10.41 0.55
CA VAL A 106 -8.73 -10.82 -0.19
C VAL A 106 -9.73 -11.49 0.74
N GLU A 107 -9.26 -12.30 1.68
CA GLU A 107 -10.10 -12.98 2.67
C GLU A 107 -10.92 -11.99 3.50
N ASP A 108 -10.28 -10.96 4.06
CA ASP A 108 -10.95 -9.91 4.85
C ASP A 108 -12.00 -9.13 4.03
N ARG A 109 -11.79 -8.98 2.72
CA ARG A 109 -12.77 -8.35 1.83
C ARG A 109 -13.98 -9.25 1.59
N LEU A 110 -13.77 -10.56 1.44
CA LEU A 110 -14.86 -11.51 1.25
C LEU A 110 -15.74 -11.59 2.50
N ASP A 111 -15.15 -11.58 3.68
CA ASP A 111 -15.88 -11.57 4.95
C ASP A 111 -16.75 -10.31 5.09
N ARG A 112 -16.20 -9.13 4.74
CA ARG A 112 -16.97 -7.88 4.73
C ARG A 112 -18.17 -7.91 3.78
N ARG A 113 -18.09 -8.61 2.64
CA ARG A 113 -19.21 -8.73 1.68
C ARG A 113 -20.35 -9.61 2.21
N LYS A 114 -20.08 -10.53 3.14
CA LYS A 114 -21.07 -11.48 3.66
C LYS A 114 -21.92 -10.93 4.81
N ALA A 115 -21.56 -9.78 5.37
CA ALA A 115 -22.22 -9.17 6.53
C ALA A 115 -23.48 -8.32 6.21
N TRP A 116 -24.13 -8.52 5.05
CA TRP A 116 -25.22 -7.69 4.52
C TRP A 116 -26.36 -8.58 4.04
#